data_AF-A0A2M7RT19-F1
#
_entry.id   AF-A0A2M7RT19-F1
#
_cell.length_a   1.000
_cell.length_b   1.000
_cell.length_c   1.000
_cell.angle_alpha   90.00
_cell.angle_beta   90.00
_cell.angle_gamma   90.00
#
_symmetry.space_group_name_H-M   'P 1'
#
loop_
_entity.id
_entity.type
_entity.pdbx_description
1 polymer ?
#
loop_
_entity_poly.entity_id
_entity_poly.type
_entity_poly.pdbx_seq_one_letter_code
_entity_poly.pdbx_strand_id
1 'polypeptide(L)'
;MEQDKNKRLDELFKQAKNEPSKVSFEETKGQFLSSVGNQHVATKGIDIAKLFNLKLIIMITSIIATVALVLVLKPTNTTKAIEKVNINYSTPTKLVVANEKQVLQEQQQVITEYLRKVDRITPDGLALNQEKEQILLIPADSLKRYKKLLVQSARITELLDTAYQFPILTPEEILANNKQKVKMFGKKKQQKVKNGQWHQPDPEGFLFIPMDTTKRTHAFYIKRTEVSNLEYRTFLFDLLIQNRKEEFLKAKPDQAMWVKEYPNAFNQPMQDNYFSHPAYNDYPVVAISREGAELFCKWMTEELNVMFNLNLVNNFRLPSSDEWEFAAKGGLVNQPYPWGGPYLRNSKGCFLANFYPIKDNYTADGSLHTAKVDSYN
;
A
#
# COMPACT_ATOMS: atom_id res chain seq x y z
N MET A 1 17.13 -13.44 49.65
CA MET A 1 17.30 -13.97 48.27
C MET A 1 16.12 -13.67 47.34
N GLU A 2 15.06 -12.99 47.80
CA GLU A 2 13.85 -12.74 47.00
C GLU A 2 13.84 -11.34 46.37
N GLN A 3 14.53 -10.38 47.00
CA GLN A 3 14.65 -8.99 46.55
C GLN A 3 15.47 -8.82 45.25
N ASP A 4 16.35 -9.79 44.95
CA ASP A 4 17.25 -9.75 43.80
C ASP A 4 16.61 -10.30 42.51
N LYS A 5 15.58 -11.15 42.65
CA LYS A 5 14.79 -11.65 41.52
C LYS A 5 13.93 -10.55 40.89
N ASN A 6 13.38 -9.65 41.71
CA ASN A 6 12.54 -8.55 41.22
C ASN A 6 13.36 -7.50 40.45
N LYS A 7 14.59 -7.19 40.90
CA LYS A 7 15.50 -6.32 40.15
C LYS A 7 15.87 -6.89 38.79
N ARG A 8 16.17 -8.19 38.72
CA ARG A 8 16.49 -8.86 37.45
C ARG A 8 15.29 -8.89 36.50
N LEU A 9 14.08 -9.09 37.03
CA LEU A 9 12.84 -8.96 36.24
C LEU A 9 12.66 -7.54 35.70
N ASP A 10 12.84 -6.51 36.53
CA ASP A 10 12.73 -5.11 36.11
C ASP A 10 13.80 -4.72 35.08
N GLU A 11 15.02 -5.26 35.21
CA GLU A 11 16.11 -5.11 34.24
C GLU A 11 15.79 -5.80 32.92
N LEU A 12 15.23 -7.02 32.95
CA LEU A 12 14.77 -7.74 31.76
C LEU A 12 13.60 -7.00 31.09
N PHE A 13 12.67 -6.42 31.84
CA PHE A 13 11.60 -5.59 31.29
C PHE A 13 12.12 -4.28 30.68
N LYS A 14 13.11 -3.63 31.31
CA LYS A 14 13.79 -2.46 30.73
C LYS A 14 14.56 -2.82 29.47
N GLN A 15 15.21 -3.98 29.45
CA GLN A 15 15.94 -4.48 28.29
C GLN A 15 14.98 -4.81 27.15
N ALA A 16 13.89 -5.54 27.41
CA ALA A 16 12.86 -5.85 26.43
C ALA A 16 12.15 -4.59 25.89
N LYS A 17 11.96 -3.56 26.71
CA LYS A 17 11.42 -2.26 26.29
C LYS A 17 12.35 -1.50 25.32
N ASN A 18 13.65 -1.73 25.43
CA ASN A 18 14.69 -1.04 24.67
C ASN A 18 15.27 -1.91 23.54
N GLU A 19 14.94 -3.20 23.48
CA GLU A 19 15.34 -4.07 22.38
C GLU A 19 14.49 -3.71 21.16
N PRO A 20 15.09 -3.26 20.04
CA PRO A 20 14.33 -3.05 18.82
C PRO A 20 13.68 -4.37 18.44
N SER A 21 12.43 -4.32 17.95
CA SER A 21 11.71 -5.48 17.45
C SER A 21 12.68 -6.32 16.59
N LYS A 22 12.96 -7.55 17.03
CA LYS A 22 13.66 -8.53 16.20
C LYS A 22 12.73 -8.85 15.05
N VAL A 23 12.95 -8.10 13.98
CA VAL A 23 12.31 -8.11 12.67
C VAL A 23 10.79 -7.87 12.72
N SER A 24 10.36 -6.61 12.62
CA SER A 24 8.99 -6.33 12.18
C SER A 24 8.85 -4.91 11.62
N PHE A 25 8.30 -4.83 10.42
CA PHE A 25 7.84 -3.62 9.73
C PHE A 25 8.85 -2.52 9.34
N GLU A 26 9.73 -2.02 10.20
CA GLU A 26 10.64 -0.91 9.83
C GLU A 26 11.61 -1.32 8.71
N GLU A 27 12.07 -2.58 8.74
CA GLU A 27 12.85 -3.18 7.66
C GLU A 27 12.01 -3.41 6.39
N THR A 28 10.78 -3.90 6.55
CA THR A 28 9.76 -4.00 5.50
C THR A 28 9.48 -2.67 4.81
N LYS A 29 9.49 -1.58 5.57
CA LYS A 29 9.21 -0.22 5.13
C LYS A 29 10.32 0.33 4.23
N GLY A 30 11.59 0.23 4.65
CA GLY A 30 12.72 0.61 3.81
C GLY A 30 12.78 -0.21 2.51
N GLN A 31 12.49 -1.50 2.61
CA GLN A 31 12.40 -2.40 1.47
C GLN A 31 11.22 -2.03 0.54
N PHE A 32 10.03 -1.79 1.08
CA PHE A 32 8.87 -1.35 0.29
C PHE A 32 9.15 -0.09 -0.54
N LEU A 33 9.75 0.94 0.07
CA LEU A 33 10.14 2.17 -0.63
C LEU A 33 11.07 1.90 -1.82
N SER A 34 12.11 1.08 -1.61
CA SER A 34 13.01 0.69 -2.69
C SER A 34 12.26 -0.01 -3.84
N SER A 35 11.22 -0.76 -3.51
CA SER A 35 10.41 -1.49 -4.49
C SER A 35 9.44 -0.59 -5.27
N VAL A 36 8.86 0.42 -4.62
CA VAL A 36 7.99 1.41 -5.27
C VAL A 36 8.81 2.41 -6.09
N GLY A 37 10.04 2.71 -5.64
CA GLY A 37 10.99 3.59 -6.32
C GLY A 37 11.64 2.98 -7.57
N ASN A 38 11.88 1.66 -7.60
CA ASN A 38 12.62 0.99 -8.69
C ASN A 38 11.78 0.43 -9.85
N GLN A 39 10.52 0.84 -10.02
CA GLN A 39 9.83 0.58 -11.30
C GLN A 39 10.21 1.63 -12.35
N HIS A 40 11.41 1.43 -12.93
CA HIS A 40 11.92 1.81 -14.26
C HIS A 40 13.41 2.23 -14.20
N VAL A 41 14.31 1.26 -14.15
CA VAL A 41 15.54 1.31 -14.96
C VAL A 41 15.78 -0.07 -15.57
N ALA A 42 14.90 -0.46 -16.49
CA ALA A 42 15.38 -1.28 -17.59
C ALA A 42 16.32 -0.37 -18.40
N THR A 43 17.60 -0.72 -18.47
CA THR A 43 18.61 -0.04 -19.28
C THR A 43 18.24 -0.15 -20.76
N LYS A 44 17.29 0.67 -21.21
CA LYS A 44 17.28 1.13 -22.60
C LYS A 44 18.34 2.21 -22.67
N GLY A 45 19.44 1.91 -23.37
CA GLY A 45 20.45 2.90 -23.71
C GLY A 45 19.75 4.17 -24.21
N ILE A 46 20.07 5.29 -23.57
CA ILE A 46 19.62 6.60 -24.03
C ILE A 46 20.30 6.82 -25.37
N ASP A 47 19.50 6.85 -26.44
CA ASP A 47 19.96 7.23 -27.77
C ASP A 47 20.17 8.76 -27.78
N ILE A 48 21.34 9.19 -27.29
CA ILE A 48 21.74 10.60 -27.10
C ILE A 48 21.68 11.40 -28.43
N ALA A 49 21.62 10.72 -29.58
CA ALA A 49 21.51 11.31 -30.89
C ALA A 49 20.15 11.98 -31.20
N LYS A 50 19.09 11.75 -30.38
CA LYS A 50 17.77 12.39 -30.59
C LYS A 50 17.55 13.69 -29.80
N LEU A 51 18.49 14.10 -28.96
CA LEU A 51 18.32 15.26 -28.05
C LEU A 51 18.87 16.59 -28.60
N PHE A 52 19.49 16.61 -29.78
CA PHE A 52 20.05 17.84 -30.33
C PHE A 52 19.48 18.14 -31.72
N ASN A 53 18.46 19.00 -31.77
CA ASN A 53 18.03 19.62 -33.03
C ASN A 53 19.15 20.52 -33.56
N LEU A 54 19.46 20.45 -34.86
CA LEU A 54 20.56 21.16 -35.53
C LEU A 54 20.59 22.67 -35.24
N LYS A 55 19.43 23.30 -35.06
CA LYS A 55 19.31 24.71 -34.66
C LYS A 55 19.95 25.01 -33.29
N LEU A 56 19.88 24.10 -32.33
CA LEU A 56 20.45 24.29 -30.99
C LEU A 56 21.98 24.22 -31.01
N ILE A 57 22.56 23.34 -31.85
CA ILE A 57 24.01 23.22 -32.02
C ILE A 57 24.58 24.45 -32.72
N ILE A 58 23.90 24.95 -33.76
CA ILE A 58 24.31 26.19 -34.47
C ILE A 58 24.26 27.39 -33.50
N MET A 59 23.26 27.46 -32.63
CA MET A 59 23.15 28.54 -31.66
C MET A 59 24.29 28.52 -30.62
N ILE A 60 24.61 27.34 -30.06
CA ILE A 60 25.69 27.21 -29.05
C ILE A 60 27.06 27.50 -29.66
N THR A 61 27.32 27.04 -30.89
CA THR A 61 28.60 27.26 -31.57
C THR A 61 28.82 28.73 -31.93
N SER A 62 27.76 29.47 -32.31
CA SER A 62 27.87 30.92 -32.53
C SER A 62 28.21 31.70 -31.25
N ILE A 63 27.65 31.29 -30.10
CA ILE A 63 27.88 31.99 -28.82
C ILE A 63 29.32 31.77 -28.36
N ILE A 64 29.84 30.55 -28.45
CA ILE A 64 31.22 30.23 -28.06
C ILE A 64 32.24 31.00 -28.94
N ALA A 65 32.00 31.10 -30.24
CA ALA A 65 32.86 31.86 -31.16
C ALA A 65 32.90 33.35 -30.80
N THR A 66 31.76 33.95 -30.42
CA THR A 66 31.72 35.37 -30.01
C THR A 66 32.44 35.64 -28.70
N VAL A 67 32.36 34.73 -27.72
CA VAL A 67 33.04 34.87 -26.42
C VAL A 67 34.55 34.71 -26.57
N ALA A 68 35.00 33.78 -27.43
CA ALA A 68 36.42 33.59 -27.70
C ALA A 68 37.06 34.82 -28.41
N LEU A 69 36.33 35.49 -29.31
CA LEU A 69 36.82 36.68 -30.00
C LEU A 69 36.98 37.88 -29.04
N VAL A 70 36.10 38.00 -28.04
CA VAL A 70 36.15 39.08 -27.03
C VAL A 70 37.32 38.92 -26.05
N LEU A 71 37.76 37.68 -25.77
CA LEU A 71 38.86 37.41 -24.85
C LEU A 71 40.25 37.55 -25.48
N VAL A 72 40.38 37.55 -26.81
CA VAL A 72 41.67 37.67 -27.52
C VAL A 72 42.14 39.12 -27.67
N LEU A 73 41.28 40.13 -27.45
CA LEU A 73 41.57 41.53 -27.80
C LEU A 73 41.92 42.49 -26.64
N LYS A 74 42.27 42.02 -25.43
CA LYS A 74 42.77 42.95 -24.38
C LYS A 74 43.99 42.43 -23.60
N PRO A 75 45.11 43.19 -23.53
CA PRO A 75 46.30 42.79 -22.80
C PRO A 75 46.33 43.23 -21.33
N THR A 76 46.68 42.25 -20.49
CA THR A 76 47.54 42.21 -19.29
C THR A 76 47.51 43.28 -18.16
N ASN A 77 47.54 42.71 -16.95
CA ASN A 77 48.28 43.08 -15.71
C ASN A 77 47.47 43.71 -14.56
N THR A 78 47.26 42.93 -13.49
CA THR A 78 48.13 43.00 -12.29
C THR A 78 47.71 41.95 -11.24
N THR A 79 48.73 41.39 -10.58
CA THR A 79 48.66 40.42 -9.49
C THR A 79 48.26 41.05 -8.16
N LYS A 80 47.54 40.31 -7.32
CA LYS A 80 47.77 40.25 -5.86
C LYS A 80 47.18 38.97 -5.26
N ALA A 81 47.84 38.55 -4.18
CA ALA A 81 47.88 37.20 -3.63
C ALA A 81 46.75 36.83 -2.67
N ILE A 82 46.79 35.55 -2.33
CA ILE A 82 45.88 34.66 -1.58
C ILE A 82 45.58 35.09 -0.14
N GLU A 83 44.32 34.98 0.28
CA GLU A 83 43.93 34.71 1.67
C GLU A 83 42.85 33.60 1.73
N LYS A 84 43.10 32.60 2.59
CA LYS A 84 42.21 31.47 2.87
C LYS A 84 41.21 31.88 3.96
N VAL A 85 39.91 31.67 3.74
CA VAL A 85 38.88 31.84 4.79
C VAL A 85 38.45 30.47 5.29
N ASN A 86 38.68 30.27 6.60
CA ASN A 86 38.14 29.20 7.44
C ASN A 86 36.61 29.30 7.50
N ILE A 87 35.90 28.20 7.26
CA ILE A 87 34.47 28.10 7.56
C ILE A 87 34.34 27.34 8.88
N ASN A 88 34.02 28.08 9.95
CA ASN A 88 33.58 27.52 11.22
C ASN A 88 32.13 27.05 11.10
N TYR A 89 31.85 25.81 11.52
CA TYR A 89 30.49 25.31 11.69
C TYR A 89 29.84 25.95 12.91
N SER A 90 28.80 26.77 12.69
CA SER A 90 27.95 27.28 13.76
C SER A 90 26.89 26.25 14.15
N THR A 91 26.85 25.94 15.43
CA THR A 91 25.84 25.17 16.17
C THR A 91 24.41 25.63 15.84
N PRO A 92 23.41 24.73 15.73
CA PRO A 92 22.04 25.13 15.43
C PRO A 92 21.41 25.86 16.62
N THR A 93 21.05 27.13 16.39
CA THR A 93 20.28 27.94 17.31
C THR A 93 18.85 27.42 17.40
N LYS A 94 18.38 27.15 18.63
CA LYS A 94 16.96 26.94 18.93
C LYS A 94 16.15 28.16 18.45
N LEU A 95 15.33 27.99 17.43
CA LEU A 95 14.27 28.94 17.10
C LEU A 95 13.07 28.65 18.01
N VAL A 96 12.83 29.60 18.90
CA VAL A 96 11.69 29.62 19.81
C VAL A 96 10.41 29.79 19.00
N VAL A 97 9.48 28.85 19.19
CA VAL A 97 8.11 28.85 18.69
C VAL A 97 7.36 30.02 19.34
N ALA A 98 7.07 31.03 18.54
CA ALA A 98 6.09 32.06 18.87
C ALA A 98 5.20 32.25 17.65
N ASN A 99 4.32 31.29 17.34
CA ASN A 99 3.04 31.58 16.66
C ASN A 99 2.03 30.44 16.44
N GLU A 100 2.15 29.28 17.09
CA GLU A 100 1.17 28.18 16.90
C GLU A 100 -0.29 28.59 17.15
N LYS A 101 -0.56 29.42 18.17
CA LYS A 101 -1.91 29.90 18.46
C LYS A 101 -2.48 30.82 17.38
N GLN A 102 -1.64 31.63 16.76
CA GLN A 102 -2.05 32.57 15.72
C GLN A 102 -2.35 31.81 14.42
N VAL A 103 -1.52 30.82 14.08
CA VAL A 103 -1.74 29.92 12.93
C VAL A 103 -3.01 29.08 13.11
N LEU A 104 -3.29 28.57 14.31
CA LEU A 104 -4.52 27.85 14.61
C LEU A 104 -5.78 28.72 14.49
N GLN A 105 -5.72 29.99 14.92
CA GLN A 105 -6.83 30.94 14.75
C GLN A 105 -7.09 31.29 13.29
N GLU A 106 -6.03 31.51 12.51
CA GLU A 106 -6.15 31.78 11.06
C GLU A 106 -6.77 30.59 10.33
N GLN A 107 -6.36 29.36 10.67
CA GLN A 107 -6.95 28.14 10.11
C GLN A 107 -8.45 28.02 10.45
N GLN A 108 -8.85 28.36 11.67
CA GLN A 108 -10.26 28.30 12.10
C GLN A 108 -11.13 29.35 11.41
N GLN A 109 -10.57 30.53 11.13
CA GLN A 109 -11.24 31.59 10.36
C GLN A 109 -11.45 31.17 8.91
N VAL A 110 -10.44 30.57 8.27
CA VAL A 110 -10.55 30.05 6.89
C VAL A 110 -11.62 28.97 6.77
N ILE A 111 -11.70 28.04 7.74
CA ILE A 111 -12.74 27.00 7.77
C ILE A 111 -14.14 27.62 7.88
N THR A 112 -14.29 28.62 8.75
CA THR A 112 -15.57 29.31 8.98
C THR A 112 -16.03 30.10 7.74
N GLU A 113 -15.09 30.77 7.06
CA GLU A 113 -15.34 31.50 5.82
C GLU A 113 -15.77 30.56 4.68
N TYR A 114 -15.17 29.37 4.61
CA TYR A 114 -15.52 28.33 3.63
C TYR A 114 -16.93 27.81 3.86
N LEU A 115 -17.31 27.50 5.10
CA LEU A 115 -18.65 27.05 5.45
C LEU A 115 -19.71 28.11 5.13
N ARG A 116 -19.43 29.39 5.44
CA ARG A 116 -20.31 30.51 5.07
C ARG A 116 -20.47 30.68 3.56
N LYS A 117 -19.44 30.38 2.76
CA LYS A 117 -19.55 30.38 1.28
C LYS A 117 -20.38 29.22 0.77
N VAL A 118 -20.25 28.04 1.38
CA VAL A 118 -21.05 26.86 1.03
C VAL A 118 -22.54 27.11 1.32
N ASP A 119 -22.87 27.74 2.45
CA ASP A 119 -24.26 28.10 2.79
C ASP A 119 -24.92 29.02 1.74
N ARG A 120 -24.17 29.96 1.18
CA ARG A 120 -24.68 30.91 0.17
C ARG A 120 -24.88 30.31 -1.22
N ILE A 121 -24.34 29.12 -1.50
CA ILE A 121 -24.48 28.45 -2.81
C ILE A 121 -25.78 27.62 -2.86
N THR A 122 -26.45 27.41 -1.73
CA THR A 122 -27.76 26.76 -1.65
C THR A 122 -28.84 27.72 -2.16
N PRO A 123 -29.57 27.43 -3.24
CA PRO A 123 -30.55 28.37 -3.79
C PRO A 123 -31.73 28.59 -2.83
N ASP A 124 -32.06 29.85 -2.60
CA ASP A 124 -33.29 30.34 -1.97
C ASP A 124 -34.52 29.67 -2.60
N GLY A 125 -35.15 28.74 -1.87
CA GLY A 125 -36.30 28.02 -2.41
C GLY A 125 -36.73 26.76 -1.67
N LEU A 126 -36.44 26.63 -0.38
CA LEU A 126 -37.12 25.67 0.50
C LEU A 126 -37.42 26.39 1.82
N ALA A 127 -38.57 27.05 1.86
CA ALA A 127 -39.16 27.51 3.09
C ALA A 127 -39.35 26.29 4.02
N LEU A 128 -38.45 26.11 4.97
CA LEU A 128 -38.65 25.19 6.08
C LEU A 128 -39.70 25.82 6.97
N ASN A 129 -40.94 25.37 6.74
CA ASN A 129 -42.09 25.62 7.60
C ASN A 129 -41.68 25.46 9.06
N GLN A 130 -42.00 26.48 9.87
CA GLN A 130 -41.81 26.54 11.32
C GLN A 130 -42.74 25.55 12.09
N GLU A 131 -43.16 24.46 11.46
CA GLU A 131 -43.99 23.40 12.04
C GLU A 131 -43.47 22.02 11.61
N LYS A 132 -42.33 21.63 12.17
CA LYS A 132 -41.91 20.25 12.52
C LYS A 132 -40.42 20.29 12.83
N GLU A 133 -40.08 20.84 13.99
CA GLU A 133 -38.96 20.28 14.74
C GLU A 133 -39.32 18.85 15.16
N GLN A 134 -39.27 17.91 14.21
CA GLN A 134 -38.87 16.55 14.54
C GLN A 134 -37.34 16.56 14.42
N ILE A 135 -36.71 17.19 15.41
CA ILE A 135 -35.36 16.82 15.82
C ILE A 135 -35.38 15.30 15.83
N LEU A 136 -34.51 14.68 15.03
CA LEU A 136 -34.20 13.26 15.16
C LEU A 136 -33.63 13.11 16.57
N LEU A 137 -34.51 12.99 17.56
CA LEU A 137 -34.20 12.84 18.98
C LEU A 137 -33.53 11.49 19.09
N ILE A 138 -32.21 11.45 18.85
CA ILE A 138 -31.37 10.34 19.27
C ILE A 138 -31.66 10.23 20.78
N PRO A 139 -32.26 9.12 21.25
CA PRO A 139 -32.58 8.99 22.67
C PRO A 139 -31.33 9.28 23.50
N ALA A 140 -31.46 9.98 24.62
CA ALA A 140 -30.31 10.32 25.47
C ALA A 140 -29.46 9.08 25.82
N ASP A 141 -30.09 7.91 25.91
CA ASP A 141 -29.45 6.61 26.08
C ASP A 141 -28.57 6.20 24.90
N SER A 142 -28.98 6.46 23.67
CA SER A 142 -28.19 6.25 22.45
C SER A 142 -26.98 7.19 22.42
N LEU A 143 -27.14 8.45 22.86
CA LEU A 143 -26.04 9.41 22.95
C LEU A 143 -25.03 9.02 24.05
N LYS A 144 -25.52 8.52 25.19
CA LYS A 144 -24.70 7.98 26.29
C LYS A 144 -23.96 6.72 25.85
N ARG A 145 -24.62 5.81 25.13
CA ARG A 145 -24.00 4.61 24.55
C ARG A 145 -22.93 4.98 23.53
N TYR A 146 -23.20 5.95 22.65
CA TYR A 146 -22.23 6.46 21.69
C TYR A 146 -21.00 7.08 22.37
N LYS A 147 -21.19 7.96 23.36
CA LYS A 147 -20.09 8.51 24.16
C LYS A 147 -19.28 7.42 24.87
N LYS A 148 -19.95 6.41 25.43
CA LYS A 148 -19.28 5.26 26.06
C LYS A 148 -18.44 4.46 25.05
N LEU A 149 -18.96 4.22 23.85
CA LEU A 149 -18.24 3.54 22.78
C LEU A 149 -17.01 4.34 22.32
N LEU A 150 -17.14 5.67 22.17
CA LEU A 150 -16.01 6.54 21.82
C LEU A 150 -14.91 6.53 22.90
N VAL A 151 -15.29 6.58 24.17
CA VAL A 151 -14.32 6.50 25.28
C VAL A 151 -13.66 5.12 25.31
N GLN A 152 -14.41 4.06 25.05
CA GLN A 152 -13.89 2.69 24.97
C GLN A 152 -12.92 2.53 23.79
N SER A 153 -13.25 3.04 22.60
CA SER A 153 -12.36 2.99 21.43
C SER A 153 -11.11 3.83 21.64
N ALA A 154 -11.21 5.00 22.29
CA ALA A 154 -10.05 5.82 22.64
C ALA A 154 -9.12 5.11 23.62
N ARG A 155 -9.66 4.47 24.67
CA ARG A 155 -8.87 3.65 25.60
C ARG A 155 -8.22 2.45 24.94
N ILE A 156 -8.92 1.77 24.03
CA ILE A 156 -8.36 0.67 23.25
C ILE A 156 -7.21 1.21 22.40
N THR A 157 -7.38 2.36 21.74
CA THR A 157 -6.32 2.98 20.93
C THR A 157 -5.08 3.29 21.79
N GLU A 158 -5.27 3.87 22.98
CA GLU A 158 -4.18 4.16 23.92
C GLU A 158 -3.49 2.89 24.41
N LEU A 159 -4.24 1.84 24.78
CA LEU A 159 -3.68 0.54 25.16
C LEU A 159 -2.90 -0.10 24.01
N LEU A 160 -3.43 -0.07 22.79
CA LEU A 160 -2.75 -0.59 21.62
C LEU A 160 -1.43 0.14 21.36
N ASP A 161 -1.43 1.48 21.48
CA ASP A 161 -0.22 2.30 21.33
C ASP A 161 0.84 2.01 22.40
N THR A 162 0.41 1.63 23.61
CA THR A 162 1.35 1.21 24.66
C THR A 162 1.87 -0.22 24.48
N ALA A 163 1.06 -1.12 23.90
CA ALA A 163 1.37 -2.55 23.80
C ALA A 163 2.12 -2.91 22.51
N TYR A 164 1.85 -2.20 21.42
CA TYR A 164 2.43 -2.45 20.10
C TYR A 164 3.00 -1.15 19.54
N GLN A 165 4.28 -1.19 19.14
CA GLN A 165 4.90 -0.05 18.48
C GLN A 165 4.49 -0.04 17.01
N PHE A 166 3.53 0.82 16.68
CA PHE A 166 3.15 1.06 15.30
C PHE A 166 4.26 1.80 14.56
N PRO A 167 4.49 1.45 13.30
CA PRO A 167 5.49 2.10 12.47
C PRO A 167 5.01 3.48 12.05
N ILE A 168 5.95 4.43 12.02
CA ILE A 168 5.64 5.82 11.66
C ILE A 168 5.98 6.01 10.18
N LEU A 169 4.97 6.31 9.37
CA LEU A 169 5.14 6.50 7.94
C LEU A 169 5.64 7.91 7.61
N THR A 170 6.66 8.01 6.78
CA THR A 170 7.18 9.29 6.27
C THR A 170 6.25 9.83 5.16
N PRO A 171 6.27 11.14 4.87
CA PRO A 171 5.46 11.70 3.78
C PRO A 171 5.76 11.05 2.41
N GLU A 172 7.01 10.65 2.16
CA GLU A 172 7.42 9.95 0.94
C GLU A 172 6.80 8.56 0.84
N GLU A 173 6.72 7.83 1.96
CA GLU A 173 6.07 6.52 2.04
C GLU A 173 4.58 6.60 1.83
N ILE A 174 3.93 7.61 2.43
CA ILE A 174 2.52 7.87 2.23
C ILE A 174 2.25 8.14 0.74
N LEU A 175 3.10 8.94 0.09
CA LEU A 175 3.01 9.20 -1.33
C LEU A 175 3.23 7.94 -2.18
N ALA A 176 4.24 7.13 -1.85
CA ALA A 176 4.54 5.87 -2.51
C ALA A 176 3.38 4.86 -2.38
N ASN A 177 2.81 4.74 -1.18
CA ASN A 177 1.65 3.90 -0.90
C ASN A 177 0.42 4.35 -1.70
N ASN A 178 0.11 5.65 -1.68
CA ASN A 178 -1.00 6.20 -2.45
C ASN A 178 -0.82 6.00 -3.95
N LYS A 179 0.42 6.13 -4.47
CA LYS A 179 0.73 5.84 -5.88
C LYS A 179 0.51 4.36 -6.20
N GLN A 180 0.95 3.45 -5.34
CA GLN A 180 0.73 2.01 -5.53
C GLN A 180 -0.74 1.64 -5.44
N LYS A 181 -1.48 2.23 -4.48
CA LYS A 181 -2.93 2.08 -4.35
C LYS A 181 -3.64 2.47 -5.65
N VAL A 182 -3.35 3.64 -6.21
CA VAL A 182 -3.91 4.06 -7.51
C VAL A 182 -3.56 3.09 -8.65
N LYS A 183 -2.37 2.47 -8.64
CA LYS A 183 -2.04 1.42 -9.62
C LYS A 183 -2.92 0.18 -9.45
N MET A 184 -3.14 -0.28 -8.22
CA MET A 184 -3.93 -1.49 -7.94
C MET A 184 -5.36 -1.41 -8.49
N PHE A 185 -5.99 -0.24 -8.42
CA PHE A 185 -7.37 -0.05 -8.89
C PHE A 185 -7.46 0.50 -10.32
N GLY A 186 -6.33 0.83 -10.93
CA GLY A 186 -6.25 1.42 -12.26
C GLY A 186 -6.77 2.86 -12.33
N LYS A 187 -6.66 3.45 -13.53
CA LYS A 187 -7.21 4.79 -13.80
C LYS A 187 -8.72 4.71 -13.98
N LYS A 188 -9.45 5.75 -13.56
CA LYS A 188 -10.86 5.96 -13.92
C LYS A 188 -10.96 6.01 -15.44
N LYS A 189 -11.32 4.89 -16.07
CA LYS A 189 -11.75 4.91 -17.46
C LYS A 189 -13.03 5.74 -17.48
N GLN A 190 -12.99 6.92 -18.09
CA GLN A 190 -14.20 7.64 -18.46
C GLN A 190 -14.91 6.77 -19.50
N GLN A 191 -15.71 5.80 -19.07
CA GLN A 191 -16.54 5.04 -19.99
C GLN A 191 -17.61 5.99 -20.50
N LYS A 192 -17.58 6.28 -21.80
CA LYS A 192 -18.75 6.85 -22.48
C LYS A 192 -19.87 5.84 -22.30
N VAL A 193 -20.85 6.19 -21.48
CA VAL A 193 -22.06 5.40 -21.28
C VAL A 193 -22.72 5.22 -22.65
N LYS A 194 -22.56 4.06 -23.27
CA LYS A 194 -23.39 3.67 -24.41
C LYS A 194 -24.71 3.16 -23.82
N ASN A 195 -25.82 3.83 -24.14
CA ASN A 195 -27.20 3.40 -23.83
C ASN A 195 -27.60 3.34 -22.34
N GLY A 196 -27.00 4.13 -21.45
CA GLY A 196 -27.44 4.23 -20.04
C GLY A 196 -27.10 3.03 -19.14
N GLN A 197 -26.43 1.99 -19.65
CA GLN A 197 -25.98 0.86 -18.83
C GLN A 197 -24.67 1.18 -18.11
N TRP A 198 -24.70 1.07 -16.78
CA TRP A 198 -23.52 1.16 -15.92
C TRP A 198 -22.78 -0.17 -15.92
N HIS A 199 -21.48 -0.15 -16.22
CA HIS A 199 -20.58 -1.27 -15.99
C HIS A 199 -19.59 -0.86 -14.89
N GLN A 200 -19.43 -1.70 -13.87
CA GLN A 200 -18.38 -1.52 -12.87
C GLN A 200 -17.04 -1.50 -13.62
N PRO A 201 -16.14 -0.53 -13.37
CA PRO A 201 -14.81 -0.59 -13.96
C PRO A 201 -14.15 -1.88 -13.46
N ASP A 202 -13.81 -2.77 -14.39
CA ASP A 202 -13.13 -4.03 -14.05
C ASP A 202 -11.83 -3.67 -13.30
N PRO A 203 -11.73 -3.99 -11.99
CA PRO A 203 -10.51 -3.70 -11.25
C PRO A 203 -9.37 -4.46 -11.92
N GLU A 204 -8.20 -3.83 -12.03
CA GLU A 204 -7.05 -4.44 -12.70
C GLU A 204 -6.74 -5.80 -12.06
N GLY A 205 -6.59 -6.84 -12.89
CA GLY A 205 -6.31 -8.20 -12.41
C GLY A 205 -7.53 -9.05 -12.02
N PHE A 206 -8.77 -8.60 -12.26
CA PHE A 206 -9.97 -9.43 -12.09
C PHE A 206 -10.45 -10.04 -13.42
N LEU A 207 -10.96 -11.27 -13.33
CA LEU A 207 -11.57 -12.02 -14.43
C LEU A 207 -13.08 -12.09 -14.23
N PHE A 208 -13.83 -11.89 -15.30
CA PHE A 208 -15.27 -12.13 -15.32
C PHE A 208 -15.57 -13.61 -15.56
N ILE A 209 -16.33 -14.20 -14.64
CA ILE A 209 -16.80 -15.59 -14.72
C ILE A 209 -18.30 -15.55 -15.07
N PRO A 210 -18.71 -16.11 -16.23
CA PRO A 210 -20.11 -16.13 -16.63
C PRO A 210 -20.92 -17.07 -15.71
N MET A 211 -22.23 -16.85 -15.69
CA MET A 211 -23.16 -17.69 -14.93
C MET A 211 -23.07 -19.16 -15.38
N ASP A 212 -23.07 -20.08 -14.41
CA ASP A 212 -23.10 -21.50 -14.70
C ASP A 212 -24.44 -21.91 -15.33
N THR A 213 -24.38 -22.68 -16.42
CA THR A 213 -25.53 -23.33 -17.05
C THR A 213 -26.33 -24.22 -16.09
N THR A 214 -25.68 -24.78 -15.05
CA THR A 214 -26.37 -25.57 -14.02
C THR A 214 -26.99 -24.73 -12.89
N LYS A 215 -26.96 -23.39 -13.01
CA LYS A 215 -27.50 -22.38 -12.09
C LYS A 215 -26.98 -22.45 -10.64
N ARG A 216 -25.85 -23.12 -10.38
CA ARG A 216 -25.26 -23.20 -9.03
C ARG A 216 -24.62 -21.88 -8.59
N THR A 217 -24.03 -21.14 -9.53
CA THR A 217 -23.36 -19.87 -9.28
C THR A 217 -23.86 -18.80 -10.26
N HIS A 218 -24.09 -17.59 -9.77
CA HIS A 218 -24.39 -16.42 -10.61
C HIS A 218 -23.10 -15.98 -11.34
N ALA A 219 -23.20 -15.02 -12.26
CA ALA A 219 -21.98 -14.41 -12.81
C ALA A 219 -21.27 -13.58 -11.73
N PHE A 220 -19.95 -13.68 -11.66
CA PHE A 220 -19.14 -12.96 -10.67
C PHE A 220 -17.77 -12.59 -11.24
N TYR A 221 -17.06 -11.72 -10.51
CA TYR A 221 -15.66 -11.42 -10.78
C TYR A 221 -14.79 -12.12 -9.74
N ILE A 222 -13.66 -12.67 -10.18
CA ILE A 222 -12.65 -13.26 -9.31
C ILE A 222 -11.28 -12.75 -9.68
N LYS A 223 -10.40 -12.57 -8.70
CA LYS A 223 -9.03 -12.16 -8.97
C LYS A 223 -8.29 -13.24 -9.77
N ARG A 224 -7.56 -12.84 -10.81
CA ARG A 224 -6.79 -13.76 -11.67
C ARG A 224 -5.70 -14.50 -10.90
N THR A 225 -5.04 -13.79 -9.99
CA THR A 225 -3.90 -14.28 -9.21
C THR A 225 -4.25 -14.22 -7.73
N GLU A 226 -3.45 -14.90 -6.92
CA GLU A 226 -3.46 -14.71 -5.47
C GLU A 226 -3.10 -13.25 -5.13
N VAL A 227 -3.48 -12.80 -3.93
CA VAL A 227 -3.11 -11.47 -3.42
C VAL A 227 -1.61 -11.48 -3.13
N SER A 228 -0.87 -10.54 -3.72
CA SER A 228 0.57 -10.47 -3.55
C SER A 228 0.98 -9.75 -2.27
N ASN A 229 2.22 -9.96 -1.82
CA ASN A 229 2.80 -9.24 -0.69
C ASN A 229 2.77 -7.72 -0.89
N LEU A 230 2.99 -7.24 -2.13
CA LEU A 230 2.96 -5.81 -2.43
C LEU A 230 1.56 -5.22 -2.24
N GLU A 231 0.53 -5.89 -2.72
CA GLU A 231 -0.86 -5.46 -2.59
C GLU A 231 -1.31 -5.46 -1.13
N TYR A 232 -0.97 -6.53 -0.39
CA TYR A 232 -1.36 -6.65 1.01
C TYR A 232 -0.62 -5.66 1.91
N ARG A 233 0.68 -5.38 1.66
CA ARG A 233 1.39 -4.29 2.35
C ARG A 233 0.78 -2.93 2.08
N THR A 234 0.36 -2.68 0.84
CA THR A 234 -0.30 -1.41 0.47
C THR A 234 -1.56 -1.20 1.32
N PHE A 235 -2.36 -2.25 1.49
CA PHE A 235 -3.50 -2.26 2.40
C PHE A 235 -3.11 -1.98 3.85
N LEU A 236 -2.13 -2.70 4.41
CA LEU A 236 -1.72 -2.51 5.80
C LEU A 236 -1.21 -1.09 6.07
N PHE A 237 -0.44 -0.53 5.14
CA PHE A 237 0.09 0.83 5.27
C PHE A 237 -1.05 1.85 5.18
N ASP A 238 -2.04 1.61 4.32
CA ASP A 238 -3.22 2.46 4.21
C ASP A 238 -4.07 2.45 5.49
N LEU A 239 -4.22 1.30 6.15
CA LEU A 239 -4.87 1.24 7.46
C LEU A 239 -4.17 2.15 8.49
N LEU A 240 -2.84 2.18 8.49
CA LEU A 240 -2.09 3.06 9.41
C LEU A 240 -2.26 4.54 9.04
N ILE A 241 -2.26 4.87 7.74
CA ILE A 241 -2.54 6.23 7.25
C ILE A 241 -3.93 6.69 7.69
N GLN A 242 -4.92 5.80 7.66
CA GLN A 242 -6.29 6.05 8.11
C GLN A 242 -6.47 5.95 9.64
N ASN A 243 -5.39 5.72 10.40
CA ASN A 243 -5.41 5.51 11.85
C ASN A 243 -6.27 4.31 12.32
N ARG A 244 -6.42 3.28 11.48
CA ARG A 244 -7.16 2.02 11.75
C ARG A 244 -6.25 0.96 12.38
N LYS A 245 -5.63 1.31 13.51
CA LYS A 245 -4.62 0.49 14.21
C LYS A 245 -5.13 -0.87 14.71
N GLU A 246 -6.38 -0.94 15.15
CA GLU A 246 -6.99 -2.21 15.59
C GLU A 246 -7.11 -3.21 14.43
N GLU A 247 -7.55 -2.74 13.27
CA GLU A 247 -7.69 -3.56 12.07
C GLU A 247 -6.32 -4.01 11.55
N PHE A 248 -5.32 -3.15 11.63
CA PHE A 248 -3.94 -3.49 11.30
C PHE A 248 -3.45 -4.70 12.12
N LEU A 249 -3.70 -4.72 13.43
CA LEU A 249 -3.26 -5.82 14.29
C LEU A 249 -3.94 -7.15 13.98
N LYS A 250 -5.22 -7.12 13.58
CA LYS A 250 -5.97 -8.30 13.16
C LYS A 250 -5.51 -8.84 11.81
N ALA A 251 -5.11 -7.93 10.92
CA ALA A 251 -4.77 -8.25 9.54
C ALA A 251 -3.28 -8.50 9.29
N LYS A 252 -2.37 -8.07 10.19
CA LYS A 252 -0.93 -8.26 9.98
C LYS A 252 -0.56 -9.76 9.86
N PRO A 253 0.30 -10.15 8.92
CA PRO A 253 0.77 -11.52 8.81
C PRO A 253 1.56 -11.96 10.04
N ASP A 254 1.44 -13.24 10.41
CA ASP A 254 2.27 -13.87 11.43
C ASP A 254 3.51 -14.52 10.79
N GLN A 255 4.57 -13.74 10.60
CA GLN A 255 5.81 -14.22 9.97
C GLN A 255 6.50 -15.34 10.77
N ALA A 256 6.23 -15.47 12.08
CA ALA A 256 6.83 -16.52 12.90
C ALA A 256 6.38 -17.92 12.47
N MET A 257 5.27 -18.04 11.72
CA MET A 257 4.77 -19.32 11.21
C MET A 257 5.78 -20.06 10.33
N TRP A 258 6.65 -19.34 9.60
CA TRP A 258 7.73 -19.92 8.79
C TRP A 258 8.67 -20.83 9.57
N VAL A 259 8.94 -20.49 10.84
CA VAL A 259 9.83 -21.24 11.74
C VAL A 259 9.05 -22.08 12.73
N LYS A 260 7.90 -21.58 13.22
CA LYS A 260 7.07 -22.26 14.22
C LYS A 260 6.53 -23.60 13.72
N GLU A 261 6.07 -23.66 12.47
CA GLU A 261 5.56 -24.91 11.89
C GLU A 261 6.68 -25.84 11.41
N TYR A 262 7.84 -25.27 11.05
CA TYR A 262 8.97 -25.98 10.47
C TYR A 262 10.30 -25.64 11.16
N PRO A 263 10.48 -25.99 12.44
CA PRO A 263 11.66 -25.57 13.22
C PRO A 263 12.98 -26.09 12.66
N ASN A 264 12.97 -27.21 11.93
CA ASN A 264 14.15 -27.85 11.36
C ASN A 264 14.39 -27.49 9.88
N ALA A 265 13.56 -26.63 9.28
CA ALA A 265 13.63 -26.33 7.85
C ALA A 265 14.56 -25.14 7.50
N PHE A 266 15.26 -24.57 8.49
CA PHE A 266 16.13 -23.39 8.29
C PHE A 266 15.41 -22.21 7.61
N ASN A 267 14.12 -22.03 7.89
CA ASN A 267 13.26 -21.01 7.27
C ASN A 267 13.40 -19.60 7.87
N GLN A 268 14.39 -19.35 8.73
CA GLN A 268 14.64 -18.03 9.32
C GLN A 268 14.71 -16.91 8.25
N PRO A 269 15.38 -17.11 7.09
CA PRO A 269 15.40 -16.08 6.05
C PRO A 269 14.02 -15.75 5.49
N MET A 270 13.08 -16.72 5.45
CA MET A 270 11.70 -16.49 5.02
C MET A 270 10.91 -15.70 6.07
N GLN A 271 11.07 -16.05 7.35
CA GLN A 271 10.49 -15.26 8.44
C GLN A 271 10.92 -13.80 8.33
N ASP A 272 12.21 -13.54 8.12
CA ASP A 272 12.76 -12.20 8.16
C ASP A 272 12.40 -11.37 6.91
N ASN A 273 12.44 -11.99 5.72
CA ASN A 273 12.42 -11.27 4.45
C ASN A 273 11.17 -11.48 3.59
N TYR A 274 10.41 -12.56 3.76
CA TYR A 274 9.38 -12.95 2.78
C TYR A 274 8.30 -11.87 2.58
N PHE A 275 7.72 -11.37 3.67
CA PHE A 275 6.71 -10.32 3.58
C PHE A 275 7.33 -8.95 3.30
N SER A 276 8.62 -8.77 3.56
CA SER A 276 9.28 -7.46 3.65
C SER A 276 9.99 -7.06 2.37
N HIS A 277 10.70 -8.00 1.75
CA HIS A 277 11.73 -7.70 0.77
C HIS A 277 11.16 -7.48 -0.64
N PRO A 278 11.74 -6.58 -1.46
CA PRO A 278 11.23 -6.27 -2.80
C PRO A 278 11.17 -7.47 -3.74
N ALA A 279 12.11 -8.41 -3.55
CA ALA A 279 12.18 -9.63 -4.36
C ALA A 279 10.92 -10.50 -4.21
N TYR A 280 10.19 -10.36 -3.11
CA TYR A 280 8.96 -11.12 -2.83
C TYR A 280 7.68 -10.32 -3.10
N ASN A 281 7.76 -9.15 -3.75
CA ASN A 281 6.60 -8.31 -4.06
C ASN A 281 5.49 -9.05 -4.81
N ASP A 282 5.90 -9.86 -5.79
CA ASP A 282 5.00 -10.58 -6.70
C ASP A 282 4.70 -12.00 -6.22
N TYR A 283 5.02 -12.32 -4.95
CA TYR A 283 4.72 -13.60 -4.32
C TYR A 283 3.45 -13.48 -3.48
N PRO A 284 2.71 -14.58 -3.26
CA PRO A 284 1.47 -14.54 -2.51
C PRO A 284 1.70 -14.13 -1.06
N VAL A 285 0.77 -13.37 -0.49
CA VAL A 285 0.78 -13.13 0.96
C VAL A 285 0.42 -14.42 1.70
N VAL A 286 1.21 -14.74 2.72
CA VAL A 286 1.04 -15.95 3.55
C VAL A 286 0.90 -15.60 5.02
N ALA A 287 0.49 -16.57 5.83
CA ALA A 287 0.32 -16.43 7.28
C ALA A 287 -0.63 -15.29 7.70
N ILE A 288 -1.68 -15.06 6.90
CA ILE A 288 -2.76 -14.12 7.22
C ILE A 288 -3.93 -14.84 7.90
N SER A 289 -4.61 -14.15 8.79
CA SER A 289 -5.87 -14.63 9.38
C SER A 289 -7.00 -14.51 8.36
N ARG A 290 -8.05 -15.34 8.51
CA ARG A 290 -9.28 -15.20 7.72
C ARG A 290 -9.92 -13.81 7.91
N GLU A 291 -9.93 -13.31 9.15
CA GLU A 291 -10.41 -11.96 9.46
C GLU A 291 -9.60 -10.89 8.71
N GLY A 292 -8.27 -11.03 8.62
CA GLY A 292 -7.41 -10.17 7.83
C GLY A 292 -7.73 -10.19 6.33
N ALA A 293 -8.01 -11.36 5.77
CA ALA A 293 -8.42 -11.50 4.37
C ALA A 293 -9.81 -10.86 4.09
N GLU A 294 -10.75 -11.00 5.02
CA GLU A 294 -12.07 -10.36 4.94
C GLU A 294 -11.96 -8.83 5.08
N LEU A 295 -11.09 -8.34 5.97
CA LEU A 295 -10.77 -6.92 6.11
C LEU A 295 -10.14 -6.34 4.84
N PHE A 296 -9.24 -7.09 4.18
CA PHE A 296 -8.67 -6.69 2.89
C PHE A 296 -9.77 -6.53 1.82
N CYS A 297 -10.72 -7.47 1.75
CA CYS A 297 -11.86 -7.37 0.84
C CYS A 297 -12.76 -6.15 1.14
N LYS A 298 -13.02 -5.90 2.43
CA LYS A 298 -13.79 -4.72 2.86
C LYS A 298 -13.07 -3.42 2.48
N TRP A 299 -11.76 -3.33 2.76
CA TRP A 299 -10.94 -2.18 2.37
C TRP A 299 -10.92 -1.96 0.86
N MET A 300 -10.78 -3.02 0.05
CA MET A 300 -10.86 -2.92 -1.40
C MET A 300 -12.18 -2.28 -1.86
N THR A 301 -13.29 -2.63 -1.20
CA THR A 301 -14.62 -2.07 -1.50
C THR A 301 -14.70 -0.59 -1.12
N GLU A 302 -14.23 -0.24 0.07
CA GLU A 302 -14.21 1.14 0.58
C GLU A 302 -13.38 2.06 -0.31
N GLU A 303 -12.14 1.65 -0.62
CA GLU A 303 -11.23 2.43 -1.45
C GLU A 303 -11.78 2.59 -2.87
N LEU A 304 -12.34 1.53 -3.47
CA LEU A 304 -12.95 1.59 -4.80
C LEU A 304 -14.07 2.63 -4.85
N ASN A 305 -14.94 2.66 -3.83
CA ASN A 305 -16.01 3.65 -3.73
C ASN A 305 -15.46 5.08 -3.62
N VAL A 306 -14.42 5.29 -2.79
CA VAL A 306 -13.78 6.59 -2.61
C VAL A 306 -13.12 7.07 -3.90
N MET A 307 -12.31 6.26 -4.57
CA MET A 307 -11.57 6.67 -5.77
C MET A 307 -12.48 6.98 -6.95
N PHE A 308 -13.56 6.23 -7.11
CA PHE A 308 -14.46 6.41 -8.25
C PHE A 308 -15.68 7.30 -7.94
N ASN A 309 -15.85 7.72 -6.69
CA ASN A 309 -17.02 8.41 -6.17
C ASN A 309 -18.31 7.65 -6.52
N LEU A 310 -18.30 6.34 -6.24
CA LEU A 310 -19.40 5.43 -6.51
C LEU A 310 -20.22 5.24 -5.22
N ASN A 311 -21.54 5.27 -5.36
CA ASN A 311 -22.45 5.07 -4.23
C ASN A 311 -22.84 3.59 -4.03
N LEU A 312 -22.53 2.71 -5.00
CA LEU A 312 -22.92 1.31 -4.96
C LEU A 312 -22.04 0.47 -5.91
N VAL A 313 -20.87 0.02 -5.44
CA VAL A 313 -20.13 -1.09 -6.09
C VAL A 313 -20.52 -2.41 -5.44
N ASN A 314 -20.39 -3.50 -6.20
CA ASN A 314 -20.45 -4.83 -5.60
C ASN A 314 -19.28 -4.99 -4.64
N ASN A 315 -19.57 -5.49 -3.43
CA ASN A 315 -18.55 -5.70 -2.42
C ASN A 315 -17.56 -6.79 -2.87
N PHE A 316 -16.26 -6.53 -2.69
CA PHE A 316 -15.28 -7.60 -2.71
C PHE A 316 -15.51 -8.48 -1.48
N ARG A 317 -15.35 -9.79 -1.66
CA ARG A 317 -15.42 -10.79 -0.60
C ARG A 317 -14.61 -12.02 -0.99
N LEU A 318 -14.38 -12.88 -0.01
CA LEU A 318 -13.89 -14.23 -0.28
C LEU A 318 -14.93 -15.00 -1.13
N PRO A 319 -14.48 -15.83 -2.09
CA PRO A 319 -15.38 -16.66 -2.87
C PRO A 319 -15.99 -17.75 -1.99
N SER A 320 -17.20 -18.20 -2.35
CA SER A 320 -17.74 -19.44 -1.80
C SER A 320 -16.96 -20.65 -2.33
N SER A 321 -17.13 -21.82 -1.69
CA SER A 321 -16.52 -23.06 -2.18
C SER A 321 -16.95 -23.38 -3.62
N ASP A 322 -18.24 -23.19 -3.93
CA ASP A 322 -18.79 -23.45 -5.27
C ASP A 322 -18.24 -22.46 -6.31
N GLU A 323 -18.12 -21.18 -5.96
CA GLU A 323 -17.54 -20.16 -6.85
C GLU A 323 -16.07 -20.43 -7.12
N TRP A 324 -15.32 -20.79 -6.09
CA TRP A 324 -13.89 -21.09 -6.21
C TRP A 324 -13.65 -22.34 -7.05
N GLU A 325 -14.40 -23.42 -6.80
CA GLU A 325 -14.31 -24.65 -7.58
C GLU A 325 -14.73 -24.42 -9.04
N PHE A 326 -15.82 -23.69 -9.27
CA PHE A 326 -16.30 -23.36 -10.61
C PHE A 326 -15.27 -22.54 -11.40
N ALA A 327 -14.68 -21.52 -10.77
CA ALA A 327 -13.61 -20.74 -11.38
C ALA A 327 -12.36 -21.58 -11.65
N ALA A 328 -11.94 -22.43 -10.70
CA ALA A 328 -10.77 -23.28 -10.84
C ALA A 328 -10.90 -24.33 -11.94
N LYS A 329 -12.12 -24.81 -12.24
CA LYS A 329 -12.36 -25.75 -13.34
C LYS A 329 -12.11 -25.16 -14.73
N GLY A 330 -12.16 -23.83 -14.89
CA GLY A 330 -11.93 -23.18 -16.17
C GLY A 330 -12.87 -23.65 -17.30
N GLY A 331 -14.08 -24.14 -16.97
CA GLY A 331 -15.04 -24.71 -17.93
C GLY A 331 -14.87 -26.20 -18.23
N LEU A 332 -13.90 -26.87 -17.63
CA LEU A 332 -13.71 -28.31 -17.76
C LEU A 332 -14.65 -29.09 -16.84
N VAL A 333 -15.21 -30.20 -17.36
CA VAL A 333 -16.13 -31.08 -16.63
C VAL A 333 -15.42 -32.38 -16.27
N ASN A 334 -15.53 -32.81 -15.01
CA ASN A 334 -14.99 -34.06 -14.48
C ASN A 334 -13.48 -34.26 -14.74
N GLN A 335 -12.71 -33.16 -14.71
CA GLN A 335 -11.25 -33.23 -14.81
C GLN A 335 -10.61 -33.20 -13.41
N PRO A 336 -9.48 -33.91 -13.22
CA PRO A 336 -8.80 -33.94 -11.93
C PRO A 336 -8.05 -32.65 -11.60
N TYR A 337 -7.66 -31.85 -12.60
CA TYR A 337 -6.91 -30.59 -12.42
C TYR A 337 -7.50 -29.43 -13.24
N PRO A 338 -7.19 -28.17 -12.88
CA PRO A 338 -7.63 -26.97 -13.62
C PRO A 338 -7.24 -26.95 -15.10
N TRP A 339 -6.12 -27.58 -15.47
CA TRP A 339 -5.63 -27.71 -16.84
C TRP A 339 -6.06 -29.02 -17.52
N GLY A 340 -6.93 -29.81 -16.89
CA GLY A 340 -7.35 -31.11 -17.37
C GLY A 340 -6.63 -32.27 -16.68
N GLY A 341 -6.31 -33.30 -17.44
CA GLY A 341 -5.63 -34.49 -16.93
C GLY A 341 -5.21 -35.42 -18.07
N PRO A 342 -4.62 -36.58 -17.76
CA PRO A 342 -4.31 -37.07 -16.41
C PRO A 342 -2.94 -36.58 -15.88
N TYR A 343 -2.19 -35.83 -16.67
CA TYR A 343 -0.78 -35.53 -16.37
C TYR A 343 -0.61 -34.22 -15.61
N LEU A 344 0.37 -34.21 -14.69
CA LEU A 344 0.81 -33.05 -13.93
C LEU A 344 1.79 -32.13 -14.71
N ARG A 345 2.19 -32.58 -15.90
CA ARG A 345 3.17 -31.91 -16.76
C ARG A 345 2.60 -31.68 -18.15
N ASN A 346 3.08 -30.62 -18.80
CA ASN A 346 2.81 -30.38 -20.22
C ASN A 346 3.65 -31.28 -21.14
N SER A 347 3.46 -31.15 -22.45
CA SER A 347 4.21 -31.90 -23.47
C SER A 347 5.73 -31.68 -23.46
N LYS A 348 6.22 -30.61 -22.81
CA LYS A 348 7.64 -30.32 -22.61
C LYS A 348 8.19 -30.89 -21.30
N GLY A 349 7.36 -31.57 -20.52
CA GLY A 349 7.73 -32.10 -19.21
C GLY A 349 7.76 -31.05 -18.09
N CYS A 350 7.28 -29.83 -18.29
CA CYS A 350 7.21 -28.82 -17.23
C CYS A 350 5.98 -29.04 -16.36
N PHE A 351 6.12 -28.88 -15.04
CA PHE A 351 4.97 -28.88 -14.12
C PHE A 351 4.07 -27.66 -14.35
N LEU A 352 2.79 -27.82 -14.01
CA LEU A 352 1.74 -26.83 -14.26
C LEU A 352 1.21 -26.14 -12.99
N ALA A 353 1.75 -26.49 -11.82
CA ALA A 353 1.48 -25.84 -10.54
C ALA A 353 2.66 -26.04 -9.59
N ASN A 354 2.67 -25.26 -8.51
CA ASN A 354 3.60 -25.39 -7.38
C ASN A 354 3.03 -26.37 -6.34
N PHE A 355 3.69 -27.52 -6.13
CA PHE A 355 3.30 -28.56 -5.17
C PHE A 355 4.47 -29.51 -4.92
N TYR A 356 4.38 -30.37 -3.89
CA TYR A 356 5.42 -31.38 -3.67
C TYR A 356 5.46 -32.41 -4.82
N PRO A 357 6.44 -32.33 -5.75
CA PRO A 357 6.24 -32.88 -7.08
C PRO A 357 6.73 -34.31 -7.23
N ILE A 358 7.90 -34.62 -6.67
CA ILE A 358 8.53 -35.93 -6.73
C ILE A 358 9.22 -36.19 -5.39
N LYS A 359 9.22 -37.46 -4.98
CA LYS A 359 9.96 -37.92 -3.82
C LYS A 359 11.43 -37.50 -3.91
N ASP A 360 11.96 -36.93 -2.83
CA ASP A 360 13.37 -36.50 -2.68
C ASP A 360 13.80 -35.33 -3.61
N ASN A 361 12.87 -34.74 -4.37
CA ASN A 361 13.12 -33.52 -5.14
C ASN A 361 11.99 -32.51 -4.94
N TYR A 362 12.15 -31.68 -3.91
CA TYR A 362 11.19 -30.66 -3.47
C TYR A 362 11.08 -29.46 -4.39
N THR A 363 11.96 -29.30 -5.38
CA THR A 363 12.02 -28.12 -6.26
C THR A 363 11.83 -28.46 -7.73
N ALA A 364 11.37 -29.68 -8.04
CA ALA A 364 11.27 -30.15 -9.42
C ALA A 364 10.28 -29.35 -10.28
N ASP A 365 9.35 -28.65 -9.63
CA ASP A 365 8.37 -27.72 -10.19
C ASP A 365 8.85 -26.26 -10.27
N GLY A 366 10.08 -25.99 -9.82
CA GLY A 366 10.75 -24.70 -9.92
C GLY A 366 10.71 -23.85 -8.66
N SER A 367 10.02 -24.26 -7.59
CA SER A 367 10.06 -23.54 -6.31
C SER A 367 10.17 -24.48 -5.12
N LEU A 368 10.88 -24.06 -4.07
CA LEU A 368 10.92 -24.81 -2.80
C LEU A 368 9.74 -24.48 -1.89
N HIS A 369 9.28 -23.23 -1.91
CA HIS A 369 8.23 -22.73 -1.04
C HIS A 369 7.07 -22.20 -1.87
N THR A 370 7.04 -20.90 -2.11
CA THR A 370 6.01 -20.24 -2.92
C THR A 370 6.61 -19.82 -4.26
N ALA A 371 5.78 -19.74 -5.29
CA ALA A 371 6.15 -19.14 -6.56
C ALA A 371 5.54 -17.74 -6.67
N LYS A 372 5.92 -16.98 -7.71
CA LYS A 372 5.23 -15.73 -8.02
C LYS A 372 3.76 -16.02 -8.34
N VAL A 373 2.87 -15.08 -8.04
CA VAL A 373 1.42 -15.23 -8.23
C VAL A 373 1.01 -15.36 -9.70
N ASP A 374 1.89 -14.98 -10.62
CA ASP A 374 1.75 -15.11 -12.07
C ASP A 374 2.64 -16.23 -12.66
N SER A 375 3.20 -17.09 -11.82
CA SER A 375 3.94 -18.28 -12.25
C SER A 375 3.00 -19.36 -12.79
N TYR A 376 3.59 -20.27 -13.58
CA TYR A 376 2.87 -21.32 -14.31
C TYR A 376 1.95 -20.73 -15.39
N ASN A 377 1.32 -21.59 -16.20
CA ASN A 377 0.69 -21.19 -17.46
C ASN A 377 -0.62 -20.41 -17.27
#